data_AF-A0A481S2L2-F1
#
_entry.id   AF-A0A481S2L2-F1
#
_cell.length_a   1.000
_cell.length_b   1.000
_cell.length_c   1.000
_cell.angle_alpha   90.00
_cell.angle_beta   90.00
_cell.angle_gamma   90.00
#
_symmetry.space_group_name_H-M   'P 1'
#
loop_
_entity.id
_entity.type
_entity.pdbx_description
1 polymer ?
#
loop_
_entity_poly.entity_id
_entity_poly.type
_entity_poly.pdbx_seq_one_letter_code
_entity_poly.pdbx_strand_id
1 'polypeptide(L)'
;VTCLIAITPKDHYKRLEEGSIILKKSKTFSFCKEGVLVEGESSPIKSDIVIFGTGFKGDQKITNMFTSEYFQSIAVGPTSSTVPLYRECIHPKI
;
A
#
# COMPACT_ATOMS: atom_id res chain seq x y z
N VAL A 1 5.62 22.70 -2.39
CA VAL A 1 6.38 21.87 -1.45
C VAL A 1 5.41 21.36 -0.40
N THR A 2 5.00 20.09 -0.48
CA THR A 2 4.16 19.44 0.52
C THR A 2 5.07 18.77 1.54
N CYS A 3 5.03 19.23 2.80
CA CYS A 3 5.74 18.59 3.89
C CYS A 3 4.95 17.35 4.33
N LEU A 4 5.44 16.15 3.99
CA LEU A 4 4.87 14.91 4.49
C LEU A 4 5.53 14.60 5.83
N ILE A 5 4.78 14.69 6.93
CA ILE A 5 5.26 14.24 8.25
C ILE A 5 5.04 12.73 8.31
N ALA A 6 6.14 11.97 8.26
CA ALA A 6 6.08 10.53 8.47
C ALA A 6 5.89 10.25 9.98
N ILE A 7 4.68 9.84 10.36
CA ILE A 7 4.42 9.33 11.70
C ILE A 7 4.91 7.88 11.73
N THR A 8 5.90 7.59 12.57
CA THR A 8 6.40 6.23 12.79
C THR A 8 5.78 5.64 14.06
N PRO A 9 5.57 4.31 14.14
CA PRO A 9 5.17 3.67 15.38
C PRO A 9 6.16 3.97 16.50
N LYS A 10 5.67 4.00 17.74
CA LYS A 10 6.51 4.16 18.93
C LYS A 10 7.67 3.15 18.89
N ASP A 11 8.88 3.64 19.17
CA ASP A 11 10.12 2.85 19.25
C ASP A 11 10.56 2.18 17.92
N HIS A 12 10.01 2.58 16.76
CA HIS A 12 10.36 1.97 15.47
C HIS A 12 11.87 1.91 15.20
N TYR A 13 12.60 3.02 15.37
CA TYR A 13 14.05 3.07 15.12
C TYR A 13 14.85 2.28 16.16
N LYS A 14 14.46 2.34 17.43
CA LYS A 14 15.07 1.53 18.48
C LYS A 14 14.97 0.03 18.15
N ARG A 15 13.81 -0.42 17.65
CA ARG A 15 13.61 -1.82 17.23
C ARG A 15 14.44 -2.23 16.03
N LEU A 16 14.77 -1.29 15.13
CA LEU A 16 15.74 -1.51 14.05
C LEU A 16 17.15 -1.66 14.61
N GLU A 17 17.56 -0.77 15.51
CA GLU A 17 18.88 -0.81 16.17
C GLU A 17 19.08 -2.10 16.97
N GLU A 18 18.05 -2.56 17.68
CA GLU A 18 18.06 -3.80 18.46
C GLU A 18 17.89 -5.07 17.59
N GLY A 19 17.64 -4.93 16.28
CA GLY A 19 17.50 -6.04 15.34
C GLY A 19 16.18 -6.83 15.43
N SER A 20 15.22 -6.36 16.23
CA SER A 20 13.87 -6.96 16.31
C SER A 20 13.01 -6.66 15.08
N ILE A 21 13.36 -5.63 14.30
CA ILE A 21 12.85 -5.38 12.95
C ILE A 21 14.03 -5.40 11.99
N ILE A 22 13.92 -6.17 10.91
CA ILE A 22 14.94 -6.26 9.87
C ILE A 22 14.32 -5.78 8.56
N LEU A 23 14.88 -4.71 7.99
CA LEU A 23 14.44 -4.18 6.70
C LEU A 23 15.12 -4.94 5.57
N LYS A 24 14.32 -5.58 4.73
CA LYS A 24 14.78 -6.20 3.48
C LYS A 24 14.06 -5.55 2.31
N LYS A 25 14.81 -4.90 1.43
CA LYS A 25 14.26 -4.33 0.20
C LYS A 25 14.17 -5.44 -0.85
N SER A 26 12.98 -5.62 -1.41
CA SER A 26 12.77 -6.56 -2.50
C SER A 26 11.62 -6.11 -3.38
N LYS A 27 11.63 -6.51 -4.65
CA LYS A 27 10.53 -6.23 -5.58
C LYS A 27 9.47 -7.33 -5.55
N THR A 28 9.89 -8.57 -5.29
CA THR A 28 9.02 -9.74 -5.35
C THR A 28 9.37 -10.77 -4.29
N PHE A 29 8.41 -11.62 -3.95
CA PHE A 29 8.62 -12.75 -3.06
C PHE A 29 7.70 -13.90 -3.48
N SER A 30 8.01 -15.09 -3.00
CA SER A 30 7.19 -16.30 -3.18
C SER A 30 7.10 -17.05 -1.86
N PHE A 31 6.06 -17.86 -1.71
CA PHE A 31 5.89 -18.72 -0.53
C PHE A 31 6.64 -20.03 -0.71
N CYS A 32 7.20 -20.54 0.38
CA CYS A 32 7.68 -21.90 0.49
C CYS A 32 7.12 -22.55 1.77
N LYS A 33 7.39 -23.84 1.97
CA LYS A 33 6.87 -24.59 3.11
C LYS A 33 7.30 -24.00 4.46
N GLU A 34 8.48 -23.40 4.52
CA GLU A 34 9.08 -22.85 5.74
C GLU A 34 8.85 -21.35 5.94
N GLY A 35 8.23 -20.64 4.98
CA GLY A 35 8.03 -19.19 5.05
C GLY A 35 8.02 -18.52 3.67
N VAL A 36 8.87 -17.50 3.49
CA VAL A 36 8.94 -16.71 2.25
C VAL A 36 10.34 -16.68 1.65
N LEU A 37 10.43 -16.88 0.34
CA LEU A 37 11.63 -16.63 -0.45
C LEU A 37 11.53 -15.24 -1.07
N VAL A 38 12.46 -14.38 -0.69
CA VAL A 38 12.53 -12.99 -1.14
C VAL A 38 13.54 -12.87 -2.26
N GLU A 39 13.24 -12.10 -3.32
CA GLU A 39 14.16 -11.92 -4.45
C GLU A 39 15.51 -11.36 -3.98
N GLY A 40 16.60 -12.02 -4.39
CA GLY A 40 17.98 -11.69 -3.99
C GLY A 40 18.50 -12.42 -2.76
N GLU A 41 17.64 -13.10 -2.01
CA GLU A 41 18.05 -13.92 -0.87
C GLU A 41 18.38 -15.35 -1.31
N SER A 42 19.48 -15.90 -0.81
CA SER A 42 19.91 -17.28 -1.11
C SER A 42 19.13 -18.34 -0.35
N SER A 43 18.40 -17.95 0.70
CA SER A 43 17.65 -18.86 1.56
C SER A 43 16.29 -18.27 1.97
N PRO A 44 15.28 -19.11 2.21
CA PRO A 44 13.99 -18.64 2.69
C PRO A 44 14.08 -17.95 4.06
N ILE A 45 13.32 -16.88 4.23
CA ILE A 45 13.04 -16.29 5.54
C ILE A 45 12.00 -17.19 6.20
N LYS A 46 12.43 -17.91 7.24
CA LYS A 46 11.51 -18.71 8.05
C LYS A 46 10.48 -17.80 8.71
N SER A 47 9.20 -18.13 8.58
CA SER A 47 8.13 -17.27 9.06
C SER A 47 6.92 -18.10 9.45
N ASP A 48 6.44 -17.93 10.68
CA ASP A 48 5.20 -18.55 11.14
C ASP A 48 3.96 -17.80 10.61
N ILE A 49 4.08 -16.49 10.41
CA ILE A 49 3.00 -15.60 9.97
C ILE A 49 3.54 -14.63 8.93
N VAL A 50 2.78 -14.40 7.86
CA VAL A 50 3.07 -13.40 6.83
C VAL A 50 1.89 -12.43 6.74
N ILE A 51 2.16 -11.14 6.96
CA ILE A 51 1.15 -10.07 6.95
C ILE A 51 1.35 -9.20 5.70
N PHE A 52 0.32 -9.09 4.87
CA PHE A 52 0.33 -8.24 3.67
C PHE A 52 -0.01 -6.79 4.01
N GLY A 53 1.01 -6.00 4.30
CA GLY A 53 0.89 -4.55 4.52
C GLY A 53 0.82 -3.71 3.23
N THR A 54 0.16 -4.18 2.17
CA THR A 54 0.21 -3.58 0.83
C THR A 54 -0.82 -2.46 0.58
N GLY A 55 -1.51 -1.99 1.62
CA GLY A 55 -2.52 -0.93 1.52
C GLY A 55 -3.86 -1.38 0.94
N PHE A 56 -4.67 -0.43 0.47
CA PHE A 56 -6.02 -0.64 -0.04
C PHE A 56 -6.25 0.08 -1.37
N LYS A 57 -7.14 -0.46 -2.21
CA LYS A 57 -7.59 0.15 -3.48
C LYS A 57 -8.74 1.13 -3.23
N GLY A 58 -8.42 2.35 -2.80
CA GLY A 58 -9.43 3.38 -2.48
C GLY A 58 -10.19 3.87 -3.71
N ASP A 59 -9.50 3.97 -4.84
CA ASP A 59 -10.07 4.25 -6.16
C ASP A 59 -11.16 3.26 -6.54
N GLN A 60 -10.89 1.96 -6.47
CA GLN A 60 -11.86 0.91 -6.78
C GLN A 60 -13.08 0.98 -5.87
N LYS A 61 -12.89 1.33 -4.59
CA LYS A 61 -14.00 1.54 -3.65
C LYS A 61 -14.88 2.70 -4.10
N ILE A 62 -14.30 3.86 -4.43
CA ILE A 62 -15.05 5.05 -4.89
C ILE A 62 -15.80 4.74 -6.19
N THR A 63 -15.14 4.12 -7.17
CA THR A 63 -15.78 3.71 -8.42
C THR A 63 -17.00 2.83 -8.16
N ASN A 64 -16.84 1.79 -7.34
CA ASN A 64 -17.89 0.82 -7.07
C ASN A 64 -19.05 1.34 -6.20
N MET A 65 -18.95 2.55 -5.63
CA MET A 65 -20.09 3.18 -4.93
C MET A 65 -21.20 3.59 -5.90
N PHE A 66 -20.87 3.82 -7.17
CA PHE A 66 -21.83 4.20 -8.20
C PHE A 66 -22.35 2.97 -8.95
N THR A 67 -23.66 2.91 -9.17
CA THR A 67 -24.28 1.90 -10.05
C THR A 67 -24.29 2.32 -11.52
N SER A 68 -24.24 3.63 -11.79
CA SER A 68 -24.18 4.18 -13.14
C SER A 68 -22.79 4.01 -13.75
N GLU A 69 -22.72 3.37 -14.92
CA GLU A 69 -21.47 3.21 -15.69
C GLU A 69 -20.82 4.56 -16.01
N TYR A 70 -21.64 5.58 -16.31
CA TYR A 70 -21.13 6.93 -16.55
C TYR A 70 -20.37 7.47 -15.33
N PHE A 71 -20.97 7.37 -14.13
CA PHE A 71 -20.32 7.86 -12.91
C PHE A 71 -19.09 7.03 -12.54
N GLN A 72 -19.14 5.70 -12.70
CA GLN A 72 -17.96 4.85 -12.54
C GLN A 72 -16.80 5.31 -13.45
N SER A 73 -17.11 5.68 -14.70
CA SER A 73 -16.09 6.09 -15.67
C SER A 73 -15.39 7.42 -15.34
N ILE A 74 -16.03 8.30 -14.57
CA ILE A 74 -15.47 9.62 -14.24
C ILE A 74 -14.98 9.75 -12.79
N ALA A 75 -15.42 8.88 -11.87
CA ALA A 75 -15.25 9.06 -10.42
C ALA A 75 -13.80 9.20 -9.93
N VAL A 76 -12.86 8.49 -10.57
CA VAL A 76 -11.46 8.40 -10.11
C VAL A 76 -10.43 8.97 -11.08
N GLY A 77 -10.84 9.34 -12.29
CA GLY A 77 -9.94 9.82 -13.33
C GLY A 77 -8.93 8.76 -13.83
N PRO A 78 -7.98 9.13 -14.70
CA PRO A 78 -6.94 8.21 -15.18
C PRO A 78 -5.92 7.87 -14.10
N THR A 79 -5.30 6.70 -14.22
CA THR A 79 -4.31 6.14 -13.26
C THR A 79 -3.05 7.01 -13.07
N SER A 80 -2.80 7.93 -13.99
CA SER A 80 -1.70 8.90 -13.92
C SER A 80 -2.00 10.14 -13.09
N SER A 81 -3.22 10.27 -12.54
CA SER A 81 -3.67 11.44 -11.79
C SER A 81 -4.28 11.08 -10.44
N THR A 82 -4.33 12.05 -9.53
CA THR A 82 -5.11 11.95 -8.30
C THR A 82 -6.61 11.94 -8.61
N VAL A 83 -7.40 11.25 -7.78
CA VAL A 83 -8.87 11.29 -7.84
C VAL A 83 -9.33 12.76 -7.90
N PRO A 84 -10.18 13.15 -8.88
CA PRO A 84 -10.48 14.56 -9.15
C PRO A 84 -11.49 15.14 -8.15
N LEU A 85 -11.11 15.23 -6.88
CA LEU A 85 -11.95 15.77 -5.80
C LEU A 85 -11.51 17.19 -5.45
N TYR A 86 -12.41 18.16 -5.61
CA TYR A 86 -12.22 19.49 -5.05
C TYR A 86 -12.17 19.40 -3.53
N ARG A 87 -11.06 19.88 -2.96
CA ARG A 87 -10.76 19.80 -1.51
C ARG A 87 -10.88 18.38 -0.95
N GLU A 88 -10.56 17.37 -1.75
CA GLU A 88 -10.63 15.95 -1.36
C GLU A 88 -12.05 15.46 -0.99
N CYS A 89 -13.09 16.23 -1.34
CA CYS A 89 -14.47 15.93 -0.93
C CYS A 89 -15.49 15.92 -2.07
N ILE A 90 -15.41 16.86 -3.03
CA ILE A 90 -16.49 17.09 -4.00
C ILE A 90 -16.00 16.76 -5.41
N HIS A 91 -16.68 15.85 -6.09
CA HIS A 91 -16.38 15.56 -7.49
C HIS A 91 -17.02 16.64 -8.40
N PRO A 92 -16.29 17.28 -9.31
CA PRO A 92 -16.79 18.46 -10.06
C PRO A 92 -17.86 18.14 -11.11
N LYS A 93 -18.12 16.86 -11.38
CA LYS A 93 -19.04 16.38 -12.43
C LYS A 93 -20.08 15.34 -11.96
N ILE A 94 -20.10 15.05 -10.67
CA ILE A 94 -21.09 14.17 -10.00
C ILE A 94 -21.79 15.05 -8.97
#